data_AF-A0A8C1DY24-F1
#
_entry.id   AF-A0A8C1DY24-F1
#
_cell.length_a   1.000
_cell.length_b   1.000
_cell.length_c   1.000
_cell.angle_alpha   90.00
_cell.angle_beta   90.00
_cell.angle_gamma   90.00
#
_symmetry.space_group_name_H-M   'P 1'
#
loop_
_entity.id
_entity.type
_entity.pdbx_description
1 polymer ?
#
loop_
_entity_poly.entity_id
_entity_poly.type
_entity_poly.pdbx_seq_one_letter_code
_entity_poly.pdbx_strand_id
1 'polypeptide(L)'
;MECSVDSSSRMTCTSYTSLLHQTFEIRLGRAIMITSIVFSSLAALVAISGLRCTRCLEENEMSKDRAAFLGGILSVCGGLLALGITSWFIYGIVDNFFQNDKKTERYVVGRSLIAAFVASVLCLFGGILLCACSVTHLQSKKILSKHPVSRSPEKDYV
;
A
#
# COMPACT_ATOMS: atom_id res chain seq x y z
N MET A 1 9.96 -4.42 20.45
CA MET A 1 9.67 -4.19 21.87
C MET A 1 8.78 -5.33 22.30
N GLU A 2 9.06 -5.91 23.45
CA GLU A 2 8.12 -6.83 24.08
C GLU A 2 7.71 -6.24 25.42
N CYS A 3 6.44 -6.39 25.73
CA CYS A 3 5.89 -5.92 26.98
C CYS A 3 5.13 -7.07 27.60
N SER A 4 5.54 -7.48 28.79
CA SER A 4 4.79 -8.40 29.63
C SER A 4 3.99 -7.59 30.66
N VAL A 5 2.85 -8.14 31.05
CA VAL A 5 2.08 -7.60 32.18
C VAL A 5 2.31 -8.56 33.34
N ASP A 6 2.99 -8.06 34.38
CA ASP A 6 3.19 -8.82 35.61
C ASP A 6 1.88 -8.92 36.40
N SER A 7 1.78 -9.88 37.31
CA SER A 7 0.61 -10.11 38.18
C SER A 7 0.20 -8.88 39.01
N SER A 8 1.10 -7.91 39.17
CA SER A 8 0.85 -6.61 39.79
C SER A 8 0.19 -5.58 38.84
N SER A 9 -0.26 -6.00 37.64
CA SER A 9 -0.78 -5.12 36.57
C SER A 9 0.19 -4.04 36.10
N ARG A 10 1.49 -4.22 36.35
CA ARG A 10 2.54 -3.34 35.85
C ARG A 10 3.00 -3.87 34.49
N MET A 11 3.00 -2.97 33.49
CA MET A 11 3.48 -3.28 32.16
C MET A 11 4.97 -2.95 32.09
N THR A 12 5.80 -3.98 31.96
CA THR A 12 7.26 -3.84 31.85
C THR A 12 7.62 -4.06 30.40
N CYS A 13 8.09 -3.01 29.71
CA CYS A 13 8.49 -3.08 28.31
C CYS A 13 10.02 -3.17 28.19
N THR A 14 10.50 -4.31 27.71
CA THR A 14 11.93 -4.52 27.45
C THR A 14 12.21 -4.23 25.98
N SER A 15 13.07 -3.25 25.72
CA SER A 15 13.55 -2.98 24.37
C SER A 15 14.62 -4.02 24.01
N TYR A 16 14.46 -4.65 22.85
CA TYR A 16 15.48 -5.52 22.29
C TYR A 16 16.67 -4.66 21.83
N THR A 17 17.71 -4.59 22.64
CA THR A 17 18.93 -3.81 22.40
C THR A 17 19.90 -4.49 21.44
N SER A 18 19.75 -5.79 21.19
CA SER A 18 20.68 -6.58 20.38
C SER A 18 20.01 -7.15 19.11
N LEU A 19 20.57 -6.80 17.95
CA LEU A 19 20.18 -7.34 16.63
C LEU A 19 20.38 -8.87 16.49
N LEU A 20 21.07 -9.50 17.44
CA LEU A 20 21.39 -10.93 17.44
C LEU A 20 20.29 -11.84 18.03
N HIS A 21 19.33 -11.28 18.78
CA HIS A 21 18.26 -12.05 19.43
C HIS A 21 16.97 -12.11 18.60
N GLN A 22 16.91 -11.34 17.51
CA GLN A 22 15.73 -11.27 16.67
C GLN A 22 15.96 -12.14 15.43
N THR A 23 15.16 -13.20 15.27
CA THR A 23 15.27 -14.16 14.17
C THR A 23 15.30 -13.44 12.80
N PHE A 24 16.07 -13.99 11.87
CA PHE A 24 16.30 -13.43 10.53
C PHE A 24 15.00 -13.05 9.81
N GLU A 25 13.96 -13.88 9.98
CA GLU A 25 12.60 -13.66 9.51
C GLU A 25 11.99 -12.32 9.94
N ILE A 26 12.19 -11.93 11.21
CA ILE A 26 11.64 -10.67 11.74
C ILE A 26 12.44 -9.47 11.23
N ARG A 27 13.75 -9.64 10.98
CA ARG A 27 14.58 -8.59 10.37
C ARG A 27 14.17 -8.31 8.94
N LEU A 28 13.95 -9.36 8.15
CA LEU A 28 13.40 -9.26 6.79
C LEU A 28 12.00 -8.64 6.81
N GLY A 29 11.10 -9.12 7.68
CA GLY A 29 9.74 -8.59 7.80
C GLY A 29 9.72 -7.07 8.02
N ARG A 30 10.60 -6.53 8.88
CA ARG A 30 10.73 -5.08 9.08
C ARG A 30 11.21 -4.36 7.83
N ALA A 31 12.21 -4.89 7.15
CA ALA A 31 12.75 -4.28 5.94
C ALA A 31 11.68 -4.19 4.84
N ILE A 32 10.95 -5.28 4.58
CA ILE A 32 9.92 -5.32 3.53
C ILE A 32 8.70 -4.45 3.93
N MET A 33 8.39 -4.33 5.22
CA MET A 33 7.31 -3.44 5.69
C MET A 33 7.68 -1.97 5.47
N ILE A 34 8.92 -1.58 5.79
CA ILE A 34 9.41 -0.21 5.57
C ILE A 34 9.43 0.12 4.08
N THR A 35 9.92 -0.79 3.22
CA THR A 35 9.93 -0.54 1.77
C THR A 35 8.53 -0.43 1.20
N SER A 36 7.58 -1.25 1.67
CA SER A 36 6.17 -1.12 1.30
C SER A 36 5.60 0.26 1.67
N ILE A 37 5.85 0.75 2.89
CA ILE A 37 5.38 2.09 3.32
C ILE A 37 5.97 3.20 2.45
N VAL A 38 7.26 3.13 2.12
CA VAL A 38 7.91 4.10 1.23
C VAL A 38 7.28 4.07 -0.16
N PHE A 39 6.99 2.88 -0.69
CA PHE A 39 6.40 2.75 -2.01
C PHE A 39 4.95 3.25 -2.04
N SER A 40 4.15 2.95 -1.01
CA SER A 40 2.79 3.45 -0.85
C SER A 40 2.72 4.96 -0.61
N SER A 41 3.66 5.55 0.12
CA SER A 41 3.70 7.00 0.34
C SER A 41 4.10 7.76 -0.94
N LEU A 42 5.10 7.26 -1.67
CA LEU A 42 5.46 7.77 -2.99
C LEU A 42 4.29 7.64 -3.97
N ALA A 43 3.58 6.51 -3.96
CA ALA A 43 2.39 6.30 -4.77
C ALA A 43 1.31 7.35 -4.49
N ALA A 44 1.05 7.66 -3.20
CA ALA A 44 0.08 8.68 -2.82
C ALA A 44 0.49 10.08 -3.30
N LEU A 45 1.76 10.47 -3.13
CA LEU A 45 2.26 11.77 -3.60
C LEU A 45 2.15 11.93 -5.12
N VAL A 46 2.49 10.86 -5.85
CA VAL A 46 2.38 10.81 -7.31
C VAL A 46 0.91 10.86 -7.75
N ALA A 47 0.02 10.12 -7.08
CA ALA A 47 -1.41 10.14 -7.35
C ALA A 47 -2.03 11.54 -7.11
N ILE A 48 -1.69 12.21 -6.00
CA ILE A 48 -2.15 13.57 -5.69
C ILE A 48 -1.70 14.57 -6.76
N SER A 49 -0.48 14.41 -7.26
CA SER A 49 0.06 15.24 -8.36
C SER A 49 -0.69 15.03 -9.68
N GLY A 50 -1.33 13.87 -9.86
CA GLY A 50 -2.18 13.52 -11.00
C GLY A 50 -3.61 14.07 -10.96
N LEU A 51 -4.08 14.63 -9.83
CA LEU A 51 -5.45 15.14 -9.72
C LEU A 51 -5.62 16.50 -10.42
N ARG A 52 -6.76 16.71 -11.08
CA ARG A 52 -7.11 17.96 -11.81
C ARG A 52 -7.02 19.23 -10.94
N CYS A 53 -7.27 19.11 -9.64
CA CYS A 53 -7.18 20.21 -8.67
C CYS A 53 -5.75 20.63 -8.29
N THR A 54 -4.71 19.87 -8.66
CA THR A 54 -3.32 20.20 -8.35
C THR A 54 -2.69 21.01 -9.49
N ARG A 55 -2.42 22.31 -9.25
CA ARG A 55 -1.84 23.27 -10.21
C ARG A 55 -0.37 23.02 -10.58
N CYS A 56 0.27 21.99 -10.01
CA CYS A 56 1.70 21.71 -10.24
C CYS A 56 2.04 21.33 -11.69
N LEU A 57 1.07 20.83 -12.48
CA LEU A 57 1.27 20.30 -13.83
C LEU A 57 0.25 20.91 -14.82
N GLU A 58 0.21 22.24 -14.88
CA GLU A 58 -0.79 22.99 -15.66
C GLU A 58 -0.57 22.90 -17.18
N GLU A 59 0.66 22.59 -17.63
CA GLU A 59 1.02 22.67 -19.06
C GLU A 59 0.88 21.34 -19.84
N ASN A 60 0.82 20.19 -19.16
CA ASN A 60 0.89 18.87 -19.84
C ASN A 60 -0.10 17.85 -19.26
N GLU A 61 -1.27 17.73 -19.89
CA GLU A 61 -2.28 16.71 -19.50
C GLU A 61 -1.76 15.27 -19.64
N MET A 62 -0.83 15.04 -20.57
CA MET A 62 -0.25 13.71 -20.83
C MET A 62 0.66 13.25 -19.69
N SER A 63 1.42 14.15 -19.05
CA SER A 63 2.25 13.80 -17.90
C SER A 63 1.41 13.62 -16.64
N LYS A 64 0.25 14.30 -16.55
CA LYS A 64 -0.73 14.11 -15.48
C LYS A 64 -1.36 12.71 -15.51
N ASP A 65 -1.77 12.24 -16.68
CA ASP A 65 -2.30 10.87 -16.86
C ASP A 65 -1.24 9.81 -16.56
N ARG A 66 0.01 10.04 -17.01
CA ARG A 66 1.14 9.14 -16.70
C ARG A 66 1.47 9.09 -15.22
N ALA A 67 1.39 10.23 -14.53
CA ALA A 67 1.58 10.29 -13.08
C ALA A 67 0.50 9.48 -12.35
N ALA A 68 -0.78 9.66 -12.69
CA ALA A 68 -1.87 8.87 -12.10
C ALA A 68 -1.69 7.36 -12.33
N PHE A 69 -1.30 6.96 -13.54
CA PHE A 69 -1.01 5.56 -13.87
C PHE A 69 0.19 4.99 -13.10
N LEU A 70 1.29 5.75 -13.03
CA LEU A 70 2.48 5.36 -12.27
C LEU A 70 2.18 5.25 -10.78
N GLY A 71 1.42 6.20 -10.21
CA GLY A 71 0.95 6.16 -8.83
C GLY A 71 0.11 4.91 -8.54
N GLY A 72 -0.76 4.50 -9.46
CA GLY A 72 -1.53 3.26 -9.37
C GLY A 72 -0.62 2.02 -9.31
N ILE A 73 0.35 1.89 -10.24
CA ILE A 73 1.31 0.76 -10.25
C ILE A 73 2.11 0.73 -8.95
N LEU A 74 2.61 1.89 -8.51
CA LEU A 74 3.36 2.00 -7.27
C LEU A 74 2.49 1.55 -6.08
N SER A 75 1.23 1.99 -6.02
CA SER A 75 0.31 1.59 -4.96
C SER A 75 0.05 0.07 -4.94
N VAL A 76 -0.08 -0.54 -6.13
CA VAL A 76 -0.28 -1.99 -6.27
C VAL A 76 0.94 -2.77 -5.78
N CYS A 77 2.17 -2.47 -6.23
CA CYS A 77 3.31 -3.26 -5.73
C CYS A 77 3.54 -3.03 -4.23
N GLY A 78 3.31 -1.82 -3.71
CA GLY A 78 3.39 -1.53 -2.28
C GLY A 78 2.40 -2.38 -1.47
N GLY A 79 1.15 -2.48 -1.94
CA GLY A 79 0.12 -3.32 -1.35
C GLY A 79 0.43 -4.83 -1.43
N LEU A 80 0.98 -5.32 -2.54
CA LEU A 80 1.40 -6.72 -2.69
C LEU A 80 2.52 -7.09 -1.72
N LEU A 81 3.51 -6.21 -1.55
CA LEU A 81 4.59 -6.41 -0.59
C LEU A 81 4.05 -6.50 0.85
N ALA A 82 3.17 -5.58 1.25
CA ALA A 82 2.56 -5.63 2.58
C ALA A 82 1.68 -6.87 2.78
N LEU A 83 0.91 -7.26 1.77
CA LEU A 83 0.05 -8.44 1.83
C LEU A 83 0.87 -9.74 1.91
N GLY A 84 1.97 -9.83 1.17
CA GLY A 84 2.87 -10.99 1.21
C GLY A 84 3.50 -11.19 2.59
N ILE A 85 4.04 -10.13 3.20
CA ILE A 85 4.63 -10.19 4.54
C ILE A 85 3.58 -10.55 5.59
N THR A 86 2.43 -9.87 5.57
CA THR A 86 1.37 -10.11 6.57
C THR A 86 0.83 -11.53 6.46
N SER A 87 0.68 -12.05 5.25
CA SER A 87 0.27 -13.44 5.01
C SER A 87 1.30 -14.44 5.56
N TRP A 88 2.60 -14.17 5.37
CA TRP A 88 3.68 -15.00 5.92
C TRP A 88 3.62 -15.06 7.45
N PHE A 89 3.46 -13.91 8.12
CA PHE A 89 3.35 -13.87 9.58
C PHE A 89 2.09 -14.56 10.09
N ILE A 90 0.93 -14.38 9.44
CA ILE A 90 -0.32 -15.07 9.81
C ILE A 90 -0.14 -16.58 9.67
N TYR A 91 0.41 -17.04 8.54
CA TYR A 91 0.67 -18.46 8.31
C TYR A 91 1.60 -19.03 9.37
N GLY A 92 2.71 -18.35 9.68
CA GLY A 92 3.64 -18.77 10.72
C GLY A 92 2.97 -18.89 12.10
N ILE A 93 2.12 -17.93 12.49
CA ILE A 93 1.39 -18.00 13.76
C ILE A 93 0.45 -19.22 13.77
N VAL A 94 -0.32 -19.41 12.70
CA VAL A 94 -1.27 -20.52 12.57
C VAL A 94 -0.57 -21.87 12.59
N ASP A 95 0.54 -22.02 11.88
CA ASP A 95 1.35 -23.24 11.85
C ASP A 95 1.89 -23.58 13.25
N ASN A 96 2.41 -22.57 13.97
CA ASN A 96 2.87 -22.74 15.34
C ASN A 96 1.75 -23.13 16.31
N PHE A 97 0.49 -22.71 16.05
CA PHE A 97 -0.66 -23.14 16.83
C PHE A 97 -1.01 -24.62 16.63
N PHE A 98 -0.91 -25.14 15.41
CA PHE A 98 -1.28 -26.52 15.11
C PHE A 98 -0.19 -27.54 15.48
N GLN A 99 1.09 -27.15 15.47
CA GLN A 99 2.19 -28.07 15.80
C GLN A 99 2.50 -28.18 17.30
N ASN A 100 2.25 -27.14 18.12
CA ASN A 100 2.62 -27.11 19.54
C ASN A 100 1.47 -27.51 20.47
N ASP A 101 1.07 -28.79 20.42
CA ASP A 101 -0.02 -29.33 21.26
C ASP A 101 0.40 -29.56 22.74
N LYS A 102 1.70 -29.41 23.07
CA LYS A 102 2.24 -29.76 24.39
C LYS A 102 3.25 -28.70 24.88
N LYS A 103 2.75 -27.78 25.73
CA LYS A 103 3.44 -27.00 26.79
C LYS A 103 3.81 -25.51 26.65
N THR A 104 3.71 -24.80 25.52
CA THR A 104 4.29 -23.43 25.49
C THR A 104 3.43 -22.41 24.74
N GLU A 105 3.09 -21.33 25.44
CA GLU A 105 2.63 -20.00 24.99
C GLU A 105 1.76 -19.91 23.71
N ARG A 106 0.46 -19.62 23.88
CA ARG A 106 -0.48 -19.39 22.76
C ARG A 106 -0.27 -17.99 22.14
N TYR A 107 0.23 -17.93 20.91
CA TYR A 107 0.47 -16.68 20.18
C TYR A 107 -0.79 -16.10 19.52
N VAL A 108 -1.56 -15.25 20.18
CA VAL A 108 -2.76 -14.66 19.55
C VAL A 108 -2.39 -13.70 18.41
N VAL A 109 -3.12 -13.76 17.29
CA VAL A 109 -2.96 -12.80 16.18
C VAL A 109 -3.22 -11.39 16.69
N GLY A 110 -2.19 -10.53 16.63
CA GLY A 110 -2.28 -9.15 17.07
C GLY A 110 -3.25 -8.32 16.22
N ARG A 111 -3.97 -7.39 16.85
CA ARG A 111 -4.85 -6.43 16.16
C ARG A 111 -4.14 -5.63 15.06
N SER A 112 -2.85 -5.34 15.25
CA SER A 112 -2.02 -4.66 14.27
C SER A 112 -1.85 -5.44 12.96
N LEU A 113 -1.75 -6.77 13.03
CA LEU A 113 -1.66 -7.62 11.84
C LEU A 113 -2.95 -7.60 11.03
N ILE A 114 -4.10 -7.67 11.71
CA ILE A 114 -5.41 -7.61 11.06
C ILE A 114 -5.59 -6.25 10.38
N ALA A 115 -5.24 -5.16 11.07
CA ALA A 115 -5.28 -3.82 10.49
C ALA A 115 -4.36 -3.69 9.26
N ALA A 116 -3.15 -4.25 9.32
CA ALA A 116 -2.21 -4.24 8.20
C ALA A 116 -2.73 -5.05 6.99
N PHE A 117 -3.37 -6.19 7.23
CA PHE A 117 -3.98 -7.00 6.18
C PHE A 117 -5.10 -6.22 5.46
N VAL A 118 -6.03 -5.64 6.22
CA VAL A 118 -7.12 -4.81 5.68
C VAL A 118 -6.57 -3.61 4.91
N ALA A 119 -5.57 -2.92 5.47
CA ALA A 119 -4.91 -1.79 4.80
C ALA A 119 -4.26 -2.21 3.48
N SER A 120 -3.61 -3.37 3.42
CA SER A 120 -2.97 -3.89 2.22
C SER A 120 -3.98 -4.17 1.11
N VAL A 121 -5.11 -4.80 1.46
CA VAL A 121 -6.22 -5.06 0.53
C VAL A 121 -6.80 -3.74 0.00
N LEU A 122 -7.00 -2.76 0.89
CA LEU A 122 -7.51 -1.45 0.50
C LEU A 122 -6.54 -0.70 -0.43
N CYS A 123 -5.23 -0.75 -0.15
CA CYS A 123 -4.21 -0.20 -1.04
C CYS A 123 -4.20 -0.87 -2.42
N LEU A 124 -4.32 -2.21 -2.48
CA LEU A 124 -4.42 -2.93 -3.75
C LEU A 124 -5.65 -2.51 -4.54
N PHE A 125 -6.80 -2.45 -3.87
CA PHE A 125 -8.05 -2.06 -4.51
C PHE A 125 -7.98 -0.62 -5.03
N GLY A 126 -7.48 0.31 -4.22
CA GLY A 126 -7.25 1.70 -4.62
C GLY A 126 -6.28 1.83 -5.81
N GLY A 127 -5.16 1.10 -5.78
CA GLY A 127 -4.19 1.08 -6.88
C GLY A 127 -4.76 0.53 -8.18
N ILE A 128 -5.54 -0.55 -8.12
CA ILE A 128 -6.22 -1.14 -9.29
C ILE A 128 -7.22 -0.15 -9.89
N LEU A 129 -8.03 0.50 -9.05
CA LEU A 129 -8.97 1.52 -9.51
C LEU A 129 -8.27 2.70 -10.19
N LEU A 130 -7.17 3.19 -9.61
CA LEU A 130 -6.37 4.28 -10.20
C LEU A 130 -5.79 3.87 -11.56
N CYS A 131 -5.26 2.65 -11.67
CA CYS A 131 -4.77 2.10 -12.93
C CYS A 131 -5.90 1.99 -13.98
N ALA A 132 -7.04 1.42 -13.60
CA ALA A 132 -8.19 1.23 -14.50
C ALA A 132 -8.73 2.57 -15.03
N CYS A 133 -8.92 3.56 -14.16
CA CYS A 133 -9.37 4.90 -14.54
C CYS A 133 -8.37 5.63 -15.44
N SER A 134 -7.07 5.43 -15.22
CA SER A 134 -6.03 6.06 -16.06
C SER A 134 -5.99 5.43 -17.46
N VAL A 135 -6.17 4.11 -17.57
CA VAL A 135 -6.20 3.40 -18.85
C VAL A 135 -7.44 3.79 -19.66
N THR A 136 -8.62 3.89 -19.05
CA THR A 136 -9.85 4.30 -19.75
C THR A 136 -9.76 5.73 -20.27
N HIS A 137 -9.16 6.65 -19.52
CA HIS A 137 -8.94 8.03 -19.96
C HIS A 137 -7.98 8.10 -21.17
N LEU A 138 -6.90 7.31 -21.16
CA LEU A 138 -5.95 7.25 -22.26
C LEU A 138 -6.57 6.66 -23.54
N GLN A 139 -7.44 5.65 -23.39
CA GLN A 139 -8.21 5.06 -24.50
C GLN A 139 -9.20 6.08 -25.09
N SER A 140 -9.91 6.84 -24.26
CA SER A 140 -10.82 7.90 -24.70
C SER A 140 -10.10 8.97 -25.54
N LYS A 141 -8.90 9.40 -25.10
CA LYS A 141 -8.07 10.36 -25.87
C LYS A 141 -7.57 9.76 -27.20
N LYS A 142 -7.19 8.47 -27.23
CA LYS A 142 -6.77 7.79 -28.47
C LYS A 142 -7.91 7.67 -29.49
N ILE A 143 -9.13 7.38 -29.03
CA ILE A 143 -10.32 7.28 -29.90
C ILE A 143 -10.68 8.66 -30.46
N LEU A 144 -10.66 9.71 -29.61
CA LEU A 144 -10.88 11.09 -30.04
C LEU A 144 -9.78 11.60 -30.99
N SER A 145 -8.55 11.13 -30.87
CA SER A 145 -7.47 11.45 -31.82
C SER A 145 -7.61 10.70 -33.15
N LYS A 146 -8.24 9.52 -33.18
CA LYS A 146 -8.49 8.75 -34.42
C LYS A 146 -9.64 9.32 -35.25
N HIS A 147 -10.58 10.05 -34.64
CA HIS A 147 -11.59 10.84 -35.33
C HIS A 147 -11.29 12.32 -35.08
N PRO A 148 -10.60 13.06 -35.99
CA PRO A 148 -10.54 14.50 -35.88
C PRO A 148 -11.95 15.04 -36.11
N VAL A 149 -12.71 15.26 -35.03
CA VAL A 149 -13.90 16.10 -35.08
C VAL A 149 -13.38 17.49 -35.41
N SER A 150 -13.71 17.95 -36.62
CA SER A 150 -13.49 19.29 -37.12
C SER A 150 -13.85 20.31 -36.05
N ARG A 151 -12.85 21.07 -35.59
CA ARG A 151 -13.05 22.20 -34.70
C ARG A 151 -13.27 23.44 -35.58
N SER A 152 -14.52 23.89 -35.71
CA SER A 152 -14.91 25.31 -35.84
C SER A 152 -16.42 25.49 -36.10
N PRO A 153 -17.02 26.67 -35.84
CA PRO A 153 -16.76 27.68 -34.80
C PRO A 153 -18.03 27.95 -33.94
N GLU A 154 -17.91 28.89 -32.99
CA GLU A 154 -19.00 29.77 -32.53
C GLU A 154 -20.04 29.20 -31.52
N LYS A 155 -20.02 29.74 -30.30
CA LYS A 155 -21.00 30.77 -29.89
C LYS A 155 -20.71 31.35 -28.50
N ASP A 156 -20.48 32.66 -28.50
CA ASP A 156 -20.66 33.58 -27.40
C ASP A 156 -21.99 33.37 -26.67
N TYR A 157 -22.00 33.59 -25.35
CA TYR A 157 -23.04 34.38 -24.70
C TYR A 157 -22.54 34.93 -23.35
N VAL A 158 -22.42 36.27 -23.34
CA VAL A 158 -22.76 37.26 -22.30
C VAL A 158 -22.40 36.96 -20.84
#